data_AF-A0AB33SH24-F1
#
_entry.id   AF-A0AB33SH24-F1
#
_cell.length_a   1.000
_cell.length_b   1.000
_cell.length_c   1.000
_cell.angle_alpha   90.00
_cell.angle_beta   90.00
_cell.angle_gamma   90.00
#
_symmetry.space_group_name_H-M   'P 1'
#
loop_
_entity.id
_entity.type
_entity.pdbx_description
1 polymer ?
#
loop_
_entity_poly.entity_id
_entity_poly.type
_entity_poly.pdbx_seq_one_letter_code
_entity_poly.pdbx_strand_id
1 'polypeptide(L)'
;MVEDILAPGLRVVFCGINPGLSSAGTGFPFAHPANRFWKVIYQAGFTDRQLKPQEAQHLLDYRCGITKLVDRPTVQANEVSKQELHAGGRKLIEKIEDYQPQALAILGKQAYEQGFS
;
A
#
# COMPACT_ATOMS: atom_id res chain seq x y z
N MET A 1 13.61 2.28 4.56
CA MET A 1 12.59 2.92 3.70
C MET A 1 11.79 1.80 3.06
N VAL A 2 10.47 1.93 2.91
CA VAL A 2 9.64 0.93 2.20
C VAL A 2 9.39 1.45 0.80
N GLU A 3 9.91 0.77 -0.21
CA GLU A 3 9.75 1.18 -1.60
C GLU A 3 8.34 0.88 -2.12
N ASP A 4 7.93 1.63 -3.13
CA ASP A 4 6.69 1.38 -3.85
C ASP A 4 6.89 0.23 -4.85
N ILE A 5 5.83 -0.55 -5.05
CA ILE A 5 5.78 -1.65 -6.01
C ILE A 5 4.74 -1.28 -7.06
N LEU A 6 5.20 -0.66 -8.14
CA LEU A 6 4.36 -0.10 -9.19
C LEU A 6 4.94 -0.45 -10.56
N ALA A 7 4.05 -0.68 -11.52
CA ALA A 7 4.35 -0.94 -12.92
C ALA A 7 3.12 -0.56 -13.76
N PRO A 8 3.25 -0.33 -15.08
CA PRO A 8 2.10 -0.20 -15.96
C PRO A 8 1.33 -1.53 -16.09
N GLY A 9 0.04 -1.46 -16.44
CA GLY A 9 -0.78 -2.65 -16.74
C GLY A 9 -1.25 -3.45 -15.52
N LEU A 10 -1.16 -2.87 -14.32
CA LEU A 10 -1.65 -3.49 -13.10
C LEU A 10 -3.19 -3.50 -13.03
N ARG A 11 -3.75 -4.58 -12.50
CA ARG A 11 -5.17 -4.71 -12.17
C ARG A 11 -5.53 -3.87 -10.95
N VAL A 12 -4.72 -3.95 -9.90
CA VAL A 12 -4.98 -3.24 -8.63
C VAL A 12 -3.69 -2.71 -8.05
N VAL A 13 -3.71 -1.45 -7.60
CA VAL A 13 -2.71 -0.92 -6.68
C VAL A 13 -3.34 -0.81 -5.29
N PHE A 14 -2.76 -1.51 -4.30
CA PHE A 14 -3.17 -1.40 -2.90
C PHE A 14 -2.42 -0.26 -2.23
N CYS A 15 -3.15 0.70 -1.65
CA CYS A 15 -2.56 1.82 -0.94
C CYS A 15 -2.81 1.72 0.56
N GLY A 16 -1.74 1.52 1.33
CA GLY A 16 -1.77 1.65 2.78
C GLY A 16 -1.75 3.11 3.25
N ILE A 17 -1.89 3.32 4.57
CA ILE A 17 -1.78 4.65 5.18
C ILE A 17 -0.31 5.08 5.20
N ASN A 18 0.50 4.39 5.99
CA ASN A 18 1.93 4.61 6.13
C ASN A 18 2.62 3.33 6.66
N PRO A 19 3.96 3.22 6.62
CA PRO A 19 4.67 2.06 7.15
C PRO A 19 4.55 1.97 8.67
N GLY A 20 4.18 0.79 9.18
CA GLY A 20 4.41 0.46 10.59
C GLY A 20 5.91 0.27 10.89
N LEU A 21 6.32 0.30 12.16
CA LEU A 21 7.73 0.16 12.54
C LEU A 21 8.42 -1.10 11.98
N SER A 22 7.74 -2.26 11.98
CA SER A 22 8.31 -3.49 11.40
C SER A 22 8.53 -3.38 9.89
N SER A 23 7.60 -2.75 9.16
CA SER A 23 7.77 -2.49 7.74
C SER A 23 8.92 -1.52 7.47
N ALA A 24 9.01 -0.44 8.25
CA ALA A 24 10.09 0.52 8.11
C ALA A 24 11.47 -0.09 8.38
N GLY A 25 11.59 -0.98 9.37
CA GLY A 25 12.83 -1.67 9.71
C GLY A 25 13.23 -2.78 8.73
N THR A 26 12.26 -3.50 8.15
CA THR A 26 12.54 -4.58 7.19
C THR A 26 12.61 -4.11 5.74
N GLY A 27 12.04 -2.96 5.41
CA GLY A 27 11.89 -2.46 4.05
C GLY A 27 10.69 -3.05 3.29
N PHE A 28 9.94 -3.99 3.89
CA PHE A 28 8.84 -4.67 3.21
C PHE A 28 7.47 -4.13 3.62
N PRO A 29 6.51 -3.97 2.68
CA PRO A 29 5.16 -3.58 3.00
C PRO A 29 4.46 -4.65 3.84
N PHE A 30 3.63 -4.21 4.80
CA PHE A 30 2.82 -5.08 5.66
C PHE A 30 3.62 -6.21 6.36
N ALA A 31 4.82 -5.90 6.87
CA ALA A 31 5.77 -6.89 7.36
C ALA A 31 5.46 -7.43 8.77
N HIS A 32 4.66 -6.70 9.57
CA HIS A 32 4.32 -7.15 10.91
C HIS A 32 3.47 -8.45 10.85
N PRO A 33 3.82 -9.54 11.57
CA PRO A 33 3.13 -10.83 11.46
C PRO A 33 1.62 -10.79 11.75
N ALA A 34 1.19 -9.87 12.61
CA ALA A 34 -0.24 -9.64 12.90
C ALA A 34 -1.00 -8.87 11.80
N ASN A 35 -0.32 -8.38 10.76
CA ASN A 35 -0.96 -7.76 9.61
C ASN A 35 -1.51 -8.85 8.67
N ARG A 36 -2.78 -8.73 8.29
CA ARG A 36 -3.50 -9.77 7.54
C ARG A 36 -3.41 -9.59 6.03
N PHE A 37 -2.80 -8.52 5.53
CA PHE A 37 -2.78 -8.15 4.11
C PHE A 37 -2.46 -9.35 3.20
N TRP A 38 -1.32 -10.00 3.43
CA TRP A 38 -0.85 -11.12 2.61
C TRP A 38 -1.80 -12.33 2.61
N LYS A 39 -2.38 -12.64 3.77
CA LYS A 39 -3.38 -13.71 3.89
C LYS A 39 -4.68 -13.34 3.17
N VAL A 40 -5.12 -12.09 3.30
CA VAL A 40 -6.37 -11.59 2.72
C VAL A 40 -6.30 -11.55 1.20
N ILE A 41 -5.22 -11.02 0.61
CA ILE A 41 -5.12 -10.92 -0.85
C ILE A 41 -5.01 -12.30 -1.52
N TYR A 42 -4.38 -13.27 -0.84
CA TYR A 42 -4.36 -14.66 -1.27
C TYR A 42 -5.77 -15.25 -1.27
N GLN A 43 -6.47 -15.17 -0.12
CA GLN A 43 -7.82 -15.74 -0.01
C GLN A 43 -8.85 -15.03 -0.90
N ALA A 44 -8.63 -13.75 -1.22
CA ALA A 44 -9.46 -12.98 -2.16
C ALA A 44 -9.13 -13.27 -3.64
N GLY A 45 -8.11 -14.08 -3.93
CA GLY A 45 -7.77 -14.50 -5.29
C GLY A 45 -6.93 -13.51 -6.10
N PHE A 46 -6.24 -12.57 -5.45
CA PHE A 46 -5.25 -11.73 -6.13
C PHE A 46 -3.94 -12.48 -6.39
N THR A 47 -3.58 -13.41 -5.51
CA THR A 47 -2.42 -14.30 -5.66
C THR A 47 -2.86 -15.76 -5.53
N ASP A 48 -2.13 -16.68 -6.15
CA ASP A 48 -2.42 -18.13 -6.12
C ASP A 48 -1.89 -18.82 -4.85
N ARG A 49 -1.04 -18.14 -4.08
CA ARG A 49 -0.47 -18.55 -2.80
C ARG A 49 -0.32 -17.36 -1.87
N GLN A 50 -0.16 -17.62 -0.57
CA GLN A 50 0.19 -16.58 0.40
C GLN A 50 1.67 -16.21 0.27
N LEU A 51 1.95 -15.01 -0.25
CA LEU A 51 3.30 -14.43 -0.27
C LEU A 51 3.76 -14.03 1.14
N LYS A 52 5.06 -14.11 1.39
CA LYS A 52 5.71 -13.46 2.54
C LYS A 52 6.04 -11.99 2.21
N PRO A 53 6.21 -11.12 3.21
CA PRO A 53 6.60 -9.72 2.96
C PRO A 53 7.86 -9.56 2.11
N GLN A 54 8.84 -10.47 2.26
CA GLN A 54 10.09 -10.46 1.49
C GLN A 54 9.87 -10.75 -0.01
N GLU A 55 8.76 -11.38 -0.34
CA GLU A 55 8.36 -11.72 -1.71
C GLU A 55 7.49 -10.64 -2.34
N ALA A 56 7.34 -9.47 -1.70
CA ALA A 56 6.42 -8.44 -2.13
C ALA A 56 6.61 -8.03 -3.59
N GLN A 57 7.83 -8.10 -4.13
CA GLN A 57 8.08 -7.71 -5.51
C GLN A 57 7.47 -8.68 -6.55
N HIS A 58 7.25 -9.95 -6.18
CA HIS A 58 6.52 -10.92 -7.01
C HIS A 58 5.03 -10.60 -7.15
N LEU A 59 4.52 -9.61 -6.43
CA LEU A 59 3.14 -9.16 -6.57
C LEU A 59 2.88 -8.53 -7.96
N LEU A 60 3.93 -8.05 -8.63
CA LEU A 60 3.90 -7.63 -10.04
C LEU A 60 3.58 -8.80 -10.99
N ASP A 61 3.99 -10.03 -10.66
CA ASP A 61 3.70 -11.23 -11.48
C ASP A 61 2.18 -11.49 -11.55
N TYR A 62 1.43 -11.06 -10.53
CA TYR A 62 -0.03 -11.14 -10.46
C TYR A 62 -0.73 -9.86 -10.95
N ARG A 63 0.04 -8.93 -11.55
CA ARG A 63 -0.41 -7.60 -11.98
C ARG A 63 -1.07 -6.83 -10.84
N CYS A 64 -0.53 -6.92 -9.63
CA CYS A 64 -0.93 -6.08 -8.52
C CYS A 64 0.24 -5.17 -8.12
N GLY A 65 -0.03 -4.09 -7.38
CA GLY A 65 0.99 -3.18 -6.85
C GLY A 65 0.70 -2.77 -5.41
N ILE A 66 1.70 -2.16 -4.76
CA ILE A 66 1.60 -1.62 -3.40
C ILE A 66 2.20 -0.22 -3.36
N THR A 67 1.50 0.71 -2.72
CA THR A 67 2.00 2.03 -2.35
C THR A 67 1.44 2.44 -0.99
N LYS A 68 1.72 3.67 -0.57
CA LYS A 68 1.31 4.26 0.70
C LYS A 68 1.03 5.74 0.53
N LEU A 69 0.08 6.25 1.32
CA LEU A 69 -0.31 7.64 1.29
C LEU A 69 0.78 8.54 1.92
N VAL A 70 1.39 8.09 3.01
CA VAL A 70 2.40 8.82 3.77
C VAL A 70 3.63 7.96 4.00
N ASP A 71 4.82 8.52 3.73
CA ASP A 71 6.08 7.79 3.86
C ASP A 71 6.57 7.66 5.31
N ARG A 72 6.21 8.61 6.18
CA ARG A 72 6.68 8.67 7.58
C ARG A 72 6.21 7.43 8.37
N PRO A 73 7.13 6.64 8.95
CA PRO A 73 6.72 5.51 9.78
C PRO A 73 6.09 5.93 11.10
N THR A 74 5.12 5.16 11.58
CA THR A 74 4.50 5.32 12.92
C THR A 74 4.24 3.98 13.58
N VAL A 75 3.92 3.98 14.89
CA VAL A 75 3.46 2.75 15.58
C VAL A 75 2.02 2.46 15.17
N GLN A 76 1.17 3.49 15.19
CA GLN A 76 -0.24 3.41 14.83
C GLN A 76 -0.58 4.40 13.72
N ALA A 77 -1.53 4.04 12.86
CA ALA A 77 -1.92 4.87 11.72
C ALA A 77 -2.61 6.19 12.10
N ASN A 78 -3.22 6.28 13.29
CA ASN A 78 -3.84 7.50 13.81
C ASN A 78 -2.84 8.58 14.24
N GLU A 79 -1.54 8.26 14.28
CA GLU A 79 -0.46 9.24 14.50
C GLU A 79 -0.12 10.04 13.23
N VAL A 80 -0.69 9.67 12.08
CA VAL A 80 -0.57 10.42 10.84
C VAL A 80 -1.60 11.56 10.84
N SER A 81 -1.14 12.78 10.64
CA SER A 81 -2.01 13.95 10.61
C SER A 81 -2.87 14.00 9.36
N LYS A 82 -4.01 14.71 9.43
CA LYS A 82 -4.89 14.93 8.27
C LYS A 82 -4.17 15.65 7.13
N GLN A 83 -3.29 16.59 7.49
CA GLN A 83 -2.47 17.36 6.54
C GLN A 83 -1.51 16.45 5.77
N GLU A 84 -0.88 15.48 6.46
CA GLU A 84 -0.04 14.48 5.82
C GLU A 84 -0.85 13.60 4.86
N LEU A 85 -2.05 13.15 5.26
CA LEU A 85 -2.93 12.36 4.40
C LEU A 85 -3.34 13.12 3.13
N HIS A 86 -3.80 14.36 3.28
CA HIS A 86 -4.21 15.21 2.15
C HIS A 86 -3.04 15.55 1.21
N ALA A 87 -1.84 15.79 1.74
CA ALA A 87 -0.64 15.97 0.92
C ALA A 87 -0.24 14.65 0.21
N GLY A 88 -0.39 13.52 0.89
CA GLY A 88 -0.16 12.19 0.35
C GLY A 88 -1.11 11.82 -0.79
N GLY A 89 -2.39 12.18 -0.67
CA GLY A 89 -3.40 11.97 -1.71
C GLY A 89 -3.06 12.66 -3.03
N ARG A 90 -2.57 13.90 -2.97
CA ARG A 90 -2.10 14.62 -4.18
C ARG A 90 -0.98 13.87 -4.93
N LYS A 91 0.03 13.40 -4.19
CA LYS A 91 1.12 12.58 -4.77
C LYS A 91 0.63 11.23 -5.27
N LEU A 92 -0.36 10.65 -4.59
CA LEU A 92 -0.94 9.38 -5.02
C LEU A 92 -1.68 9.54 -6.35
N ILE A 93 -2.41 10.64 -6.56
CA ILE A 93 -3.07 10.94 -7.85
C ILE A 93 -2.03 10.92 -8.98
N GLU A 94 -0.91 11.64 -8.82
CA GLU A 94 0.18 11.68 -9.81
C GLU A 94 0.71 10.26 -10.14
N LYS A 95 0.91 9.41 -9.11
CA LYS A 95 1.33 8.02 -9.33
C LYS A 95 0.29 7.21 -10.12
N ILE A 96 -1.00 7.39 -9.81
CA ILE A 96 -2.06 6.65 -10.51
C ILE A 96 -2.22 7.14 -11.96
N GLU A 97 -2.03 8.43 -12.22
CA GLU A 97 -2.00 8.98 -13.58
C GLU A 97 -0.81 8.45 -14.41
N ASP A 98 0.34 8.22 -13.77
CA ASP A 98 1.53 7.65 -14.41
C ASP A 98 1.37 6.15 -14.70
N TYR A 99 1.07 5.33 -13.67
CA TYR A 99 1.04 3.87 -13.81
C TYR A 99 -0.29 3.31 -14.33
N GLN A 100 -1.38 4.09 -14.28
CA GLN A 100 -2.70 3.78 -14.84
C GLN A 100 -3.20 2.36 -14.54
N PRO A 101 -3.25 1.93 -13.26
CA PRO A 101 -3.84 0.64 -12.92
C PRO A 101 -5.35 0.64 -13.19
N GLN A 102 -5.94 -0.54 -13.39
CA GLN A 102 -7.40 -0.65 -13.58
C GLN A 102 -8.18 -0.19 -12.34
N ALA A 103 -7.61 -0.35 -11.13
CA ALA A 103 -8.20 0.12 -9.89
C ALA A 103 -7.15 0.52 -8.85
N LEU A 104 -7.51 1.49 -8.01
CA LEU A 104 -6.81 1.86 -6.78
C LEU A 104 -7.64 1.41 -5.58
N ALA A 105 -7.04 0.65 -4.67
CA ALA A 105 -7.66 0.16 -3.44
C ALA A 105 -7.07 0.86 -2.21
N ILE A 106 -7.76 1.85 -1.66
CA ILE A 106 -7.36 2.54 -0.43
C ILE A 106 -7.73 1.70 0.80
N LEU A 107 -6.73 1.30 1.58
CA LEU A 107 -6.90 0.43 2.75
C LEU A 107 -7.19 1.23 4.02
N GLY A 108 -8.34 1.89 4.05
CA GLY A 108 -8.84 2.59 5.24
C GLY A 108 -9.82 3.70 4.88
N LYS A 109 -11.03 3.65 5.46
CA LYS A 109 -12.09 4.63 5.19
C LYS A 109 -11.65 6.07 5.49
N GLN A 110 -11.05 6.31 6.66
CA GLN A 110 -10.55 7.62 7.04
C GLN A 110 -9.39 8.09 6.15
N ALA A 111 -8.52 7.16 5.69
CA ALA A 111 -7.42 7.50 4.81
C ALA A 111 -7.92 8.00 3.44
N TYR A 112 -8.97 7.37 2.92
CA TYR A 112 -9.67 7.85 1.73
C TYR A 112 -10.30 9.22 1.98
N GLU A 113 -11.12 9.36 3.02
CA GLU A 113 -11.82 10.61 3.32
C GLU A 113 -10.86 11.79 3.49
N GLN A 114 -9.72 11.62 4.16
CA GLN A 114 -8.77 12.71 4.38
C GLN A 114 -7.79 12.90 3.21
N GLY A 115 -7.50 11.85 2.44
CA GLY A 115 -6.59 11.93 1.29
C GLY A 115 -7.21 12.63 0.08
N PHE A 116 -8.54 12.58 -0.04
CA PHE A 116 -9.27 13.02 -1.24
C PHE A 116 -10.38 14.04 -0.93
N SER A 117 -10.32 14.70 0.23
CA SER A 117 -11.20 15.82 0.60
C SER A 117 -10.75 17.15 0.01
#